data_AF-A0A1I8D707-F1
#
_entry.id   AF-A0A1I8D707-F1
#
_cell.length_a   1.000
_cell.length_b   1.000
_cell.length_c   1.000
_cell.angle_alpha   90.00
_cell.angle_beta   90.00
_cell.angle_gamma   90.00
#
_symmetry.space_group_name_H-M   'P 1'
#
loop_
_entity.id
_entity.type
_entity.pdbx_description
1 polymer ?
#
loop_
_entity_poly.entity_id
_entity_poly.type
_entity_poly.pdbx_seq_one_letter_code
_entity_poly.pdbx_strand_id
1 'polypeptide(L)'
;MTEAFVKQGENFANRAMYEQFNQDFKKGYTGIFYARHDLWNPTRRFSLTTFRNLGFGKACLEEKVLDVTKHFIKKIKADSANEHTNIVSHVNVCVASIINSILFSYDFNDERIAEFEVLKKILEDQVQLFQSPQLLMLIPYYKYVRHVPFLRRGFQQFFACQQALFNFFRGQIKEHLANHDPDLNEEPRDFVGAFLQQMHKDEKEKVENSDFNMDQILSL
;
A
#
# COMPACT_ATOMS: atom_id res chain seq x y z
N MET A 1 25.51 -2.69 -13.53
CA MET A 1 24.05 -2.52 -13.36
C MET A 1 23.31 -2.48 -14.69
N THR A 2 23.74 -1.70 -15.68
CA THR A 2 23.07 -1.61 -17.00
C THR A 2 22.99 -2.94 -17.75
N GLU A 3 24.04 -3.76 -17.73
CA GLU A 3 24.03 -5.07 -18.40
C GLU A 3 22.93 -5.99 -17.87
N ALA A 4 22.84 -6.15 -16.54
CA ALA A 4 21.85 -7.02 -15.90
C ALA A 4 20.43 -6.45 -15.94
N PHE A 5 20.24 -5.17 -15.58
CA PHE A 5 18.89 -4.61 -15.42
C PHE A 5 18.29 -3.98 -16.67
N VAL A 6 19.10 -3.69 -17.69
CA VAL A 6 18.62 -3.07 -18.94
C VAL A 6 18.74 -4.04 -20.11
N LYS A 7 19.96 -4.55 -20.40
CA LYS A 7 20.15 -5.45 -21.55
C LYS A 7 19.58 -6.84 -21.32
N GLN A 8 19.65 -7.32 -20.08
CA GLN A 8 19.11 -8.63 -19.67
C GLN A 8 17.93 -8.50 -18.71
N GLY A 9 17.18 -7.39 -18.80
CA GLY A 9 16.14 -7.04 -17.84
C GLY A 9 15.10 -8.15 -17.60
N GLU A 10 14.74 -8.91 -18.64
CA GLU A 10 13.82 -10.04 -18.52
C GLU A 10 14.37 -11.15 -17.61
N ASN A 11 15.67 -11.43 -17.65
CA ASN A 11 16.30 -12.46 -16.81
C ASN A 11 16.39 -12.05 -15.34
N PHE A 12 16.40 -10.75 -15.05
CA PHE A 12 16.53 -10.19 -13.69
C PHE A 12 15.24 -9.52 -13.21
N ALA A 13 14.11 -9.69 -13.92
CA ALA A 13 12.83 -9.08 -13.56
C ALA A 13 12.13 -9.77 -12.37
N ASN A 14 12.53 -11.00 -12.02
CA ASN A 14 11.89 -11.81 -10.99
C ASN A 14 12.14 -11.27 -9.57
N ARG A 15 11.28 -11.70 -8.63
CA ARG A 15 11.39 -11.39 -7.20
C ARG A 15 11.89 -12.62 -6.44
N ALA A 16 12.58 -12.39 -5.32
CA ALA A 16 12.92 -13.49 -4.41
C ALA A 16 11.65 -13.97 -3.72
N MET A 17 11.31 -15.24 -3.92
CA MET A 17 10.07 -15.86 -3.47
C MET A 17 10.37 -16.79 -2.30
N TYR A 18 9.84 -16.49 -1.12
CA TYR A 18 9.99 -17.32 0.08
C TYR A 18 8.62 -17.85 0.50
N GLU A 19 8.22 -18.98 -0.08
CA GLU A 19 6.85 -19.54 0.01
C GLU A 19 6.24 -19.46 1.41
N GLN A 20 6.85 -20.11 2.42
CA GLN A 20 6.26 -20.13 3.76
C GLN A 20 6.21 -18.74 4.41
N PHE A 21 7.21 -17.89 4.14
CA PHE A 21 7.24 -16.55 4.70
C PHE A 21 6.16 -15.67 4.07
N ASN A 22 6.05 -15.70 2.74
CA ASN A 22 5.05 -14.94 1.99
C ASN A 22 3.63 -15.43 2.32
N GLN A 23 3.45 -16.75 2.53
CA GLN A 23 2.19 -17.31 3.00
C GLN A 23 1.77 -16.74 4.35
N ASP A 24 2.68 -16.69 5.32
CA ASP A 24 2.37 -16.18 6.67
C ASP A 24 2.30 -14.64 6.70
N PHE A 25 3.01 -13.95 5.80
CA PHE A 25 3.08 -12.48 5.73
C PHE A 25 1.90 -11.85 4.99
N LYS A 26 1.56 -12.35 3.80
CA LYS A 26 0.55 -11.76 2.89
C LYS A 26 -0.39 -12.77 2.26
N LYS A 27 -0.49 -13.98 2.83
CA LYS A 27 -1.27 -15.11 2.28
C LYS A 27 -0.80 -15.52 0.87
N GLY A 28 0.50 -15.43 0.63
CA GLY A 28 1.15 -15.88 -0.59
C GLY A 28 1.77 -14.72 -1.35
N TYR A 29 1.74 -14.82 -2.68
CA TYR A 29 2.44 -13.90 -3.58
C TYR A 29 1.49 -12.87 -4.16
N THR A 30 0.96 -12.01 -3.29
CA THR A 30 -0.02 -10.98 -3.62
C THR A 30 0.62 -9.59 -3.68
N GLY A 31 -0.11 -8.62 -4.24
CA GLY A 31 0.32 -7.23 -4.41
C GLY A 31 1.18 -6.99 -5.65
N ILE A 32 2.05 -5.98 -5.60
CA ILE A 32 3.03 -5.69 -6.68
C ILE A 32 4.45 -6.05 -6.28
N PHE A 33 4.84 -5.86 -5.01
CA PHE A 33 6.23 -6.03 -4.58
C PHE A 33 6.66 -7.50 -4.46
N TYR A 34 5.75 -8.37 -4.02
CA TYR A 34 5.98 -9.81 -3.80
C TYR A 34 5.10 -10.68 -4.70
N ALA A 35 4.53 -10.12 -5.76
CA ALA A 35 3.69 -10.87 -6.67
C ALA A 35 4.47 -11.94 -7.44
N ARG A 36 3.79 -13.05 -7.69
CA ARG A 36 4.25 -14.09 -8.63
C ARG A 36 4.28 -13.55 -10.06
N HIS A 37 5.12 -14.13 -10.90
CA HIS A 37 5.44 -13.59 -12.24
C HIS A 37 4.20 -13.39 -13.13
N ASP A 38 3.29 -14.36 -13.11
CA ASP A 38 2.01 -14.34 -13.81
C ASP A 38 1.04 -13.27 -13.26
N LEU A 39 1.11 -12.95 -11.98
CA LEU A 39 0.30 -11.91 -11.34
C LEU A 39 0.90 -10.50 -11.46
N TRP A 40 2.23 -10.41 -11.45
CA TRP A 40 2.96 -9.15 -11.35
C TRP A 40 2.72 -8.26 -12.57
N ASN A 41 2.84 -8.81 -13.77
CA ASN A 41 2.68 -8.06 -15.02
C ASN A 41 1.25 -7.51 -15.18
N PRO A 42 0.19 -8.33 -15.06
CA PRO A 42 -1.19 -7.84 -15.11
C PRO A 42 -1.49 -6.81 -14.02
N THR A 43 -1.10 -7.08 -12.77
CA THR A 43 -1.36 -6.17 -11.64
C THR A 43 -0.65 -4.83 -11.81
N ARG A 44 0.61 -4.84 -12.25
CA ARG A 44 1.39 -3.63 -12.53
C ARG A 44 0.75 -2.84 -13.68
N ARG A 45 0.36 -3.52 -14.76
CA ARG A 45 -0.28 -2.88 -15.91
C ARG A 45 -1.62 -2.27 -15.55
N PHE A 46 -2.46 -2.99 -14.80
CA PHE A 46 -3.71 -2.47 -14.25
C PHE A 46 -3.44 -1.22 -13.43
N SER A 47 -2.54 -1.30 -12.45
CA SER A 47 -2.29 -0.20 -11.51
C SER A 47 -1.80 1.06 -12.23
N LEU A 48 -0.84 0.93 -13.16
CA LEU A 48 -0.34 2.06 -13.95
C LEU A 48 -1.42 2.66 -14.86
N THR A 49 -2.27 1.82 -15.45
CA THR A 49 -3.37 2.28 -16.30
C THR A 49 -4.40 3.05 -15.46
N THR A 50 -4.77 2.53 -14.29
CA THR A 50 -5.67 3.17 -13.34
C THR A 50 -5.12 4.50 -12.87
N PHE A 51 -3.86 4.57 -12.41
CA PHE A 51 -3.25 5.84 -12.01
C PHE A 51 -3.26 6.87 -13.14
N ARG A 52 -2.95 6.48 -14.38
CA ARG A 52 -2.99 7.38 -15.54
C ARG A 52 -4.41 7.88 -15.83
N ASN A 53 -5.42 7.04 -15.65
CA ASN A 53 -6.83 7.41 -15.82
C ASN A 53 -7.26 8.40 -14.73
N LEU A 54 -6.86 8.18 -13.48
CA LEU A 54 -7.06 9.08 -12.33
C LEU A 54 -6.27 10.41 -12.41
N GLY A 55 -5.51 10.63 -13.48
CA GLY A 55 -4.82 11.90 -13.73
C GLY A 55 -3.34 11.91 -13.36
N PHE A 56 -2.73 10.76 -13.05
CA PHE A 56 -1.28 10.68 -12.88
C PHE A 56 -0.56 11.10 -14.16
N GLY A 57 0.28 12.13 -14.04
CA GLY A 57 0.95 12.78 -15.19
C GLY A 57 0.08 13.80 -15.95
N LYS A 58 -1.09 14.18 -15.40
CA LYS A 58 -1.96 15.25 -15.91
C LYS A 58 -2.02 16.42 -14.91
N ALA A 59 -2.36 17.61 -15.41
CA ALA A 59 -2.49 18.84 -14.61
C ALA A 59 -3.49 18.71 -13.44
N CYS A 60 -4.55 17.92 -13.59
CA CYS A 60 -5.55 17.73 -12.53
C CYS A 60 -4.96 17.15 -11.23
N LEU A 61 -4.04 16.18 -11.32
CA LEU A 61 -3.39 15.64 -10.11
C LEU A 61 -2.38 16.64 -9.53
N GLU A 62 -1.70 17.40 -10.39
CA GLU A 62 -0.79 18.46 -9.96
C GLU A 62 -1.52 19.54 -9.15
N GLU A 63 -2.68 20.00 -9.63
CA GLU A 63 -3.53 20.96 -8.92
C GLU A 63 -3.92 20.43 -7.52
N LYS A 64 -4.35 19.17 -7.45
CA LYS A 64 -4.69 18.51 -6.19
C LYS A 64 -3.50 18.48 -5.22
N VAL A 65 -2.31 18.11 -5.69
CA VAL A 65 -1.08 18.10 -4.89
C VAL A 65 -0.72 19.51 -4.41
N LEU A 66 -0.84 20.51 -5.29
CA LEU A 66 -0.56 21.91 -4.95
C LEU A 66 -1.52 22.43 -3.89
N ASP A 67 -2.81 22.11 -3.98
CA ASP A 67 -3.81 22.58 -3.01
C ASP A 67 -3.61 21.97 -1.62
N VAL A 68 -3.34 20.67 -1.56
CA VAL A 68 -2.95 20.00 -0.32
C VAL A 68 -1.68 20.63 0.25
N THR A 69 -0.65 20.82 -0.57
CA THR A 69 0.63 21.41 -0.14
C THR A 69 0.45 22.84 0.37
N LYS A 70 -0.35 23.69 -0.28
CA LYS A 70 -0.65 25.06 0.18
C LYS A 70 -1.31 25.06 1.55
N HIS A 71 -2.25 24.13 1.79
CA HIS A 71 -2.88 23.98 3.10
C HIS A 71 -1.85 23.65 4.18
N PHE A 72 -0.95 22.68 3.92
CA PHE A 72 0.10 22.32 4.87
C PHE A 72 1.14 23.43 5.09
N ILE A 73 1.51 24.18 4.06
CA ILE A 73 2.42 25.33 4.21
C ILE A 73 1.82 26.40 5.13
N LYS A 74 0.51 26.67 5.02
CA LYS A 74 -0.18 27.60 5.92
C LYS A 74 -0.13 27.12 7.36
N LYS A 75 -0.34 25.81 7.58
CA LYS A 75 -0.28 25.19 8.90
C LYS A 75 1.12 25.27 9.53
N ILE A 76 2.16 24.93 8.76
CA ILE A 76 3.56 25.07 9.21
C ILE A 76 3.86 26.51 9.61
N LYS A 77 3.41 27.49 8.83
CA LYS A 77 3.61 28.92 9.15
C LYS A 77 2.90 29.32 10.46
N ALA A 78 1.68 28.85 10.68
CA ALA A 78 0.94 29.11 11.91
C ALA A 78 1.63 28.48 13.13
N ASP A 79 2.09 27.23 13.03
CA ASP A 79 2.72 26.51 14.12
C ASP A 79 4.14 27.03 14.42
N SER A 80 4.85 27.52 13.41
CA SER A 80 6.19 28.13 13.54
C SER A 80 6.19 29.47 14.29
N ALA A 81 5.03 30.10 14.47
CA ALA A 81 4.90 31.32 15.24
C ALA A 81 5.01 31.07 16.76
N ASN A 82 4.79 29.82 17.22
CA ASN A 82 4.60 29.51 18.63
C ASN A 82 5.64 28.56 19.23
N GLU A 83 6.39 27.75 18.46
CA GLU A 83 7.36 26.76 19.02
C GLU A 83 8.33 26.14 17.97
N HIS A 84 9.22 25.21 18.39
CA HIS A 84 10.08 24.43 17.49
C HIS A 84 9.24 23.44 16.67
N THR A 85 8.81 23.86 15.47
CA THR A 85 7.98 23.02 14.59
C THR A 85 8.76 21.85 13.99
N ASN A 86 8.24 20.63 14.15
CA ASN A 86 8.76 19.44 13.48
C ASN A 86 8.24 19.35 12.04
N ILE A 87 8.99 19.94 11.09
CA ILE A 87 8.67 19.97 9.66
C ILE A 87 8.45 18.55 9.10
N VAL A 88 9.21 17.56 9.56
CA VAL A 88 9.12 16.17 9.07
C VAL A 88 7.73 15.58 9.33
N SER A 89 7.13 15.88 10.48
CA SER A 89 5.77 15.40 10.80
C SER A 89 4.74 15.97 9.82
N HIS A 90 4.79 17.28 9.54
CA HIS A 90 3.88 17.92 8.58
C HIS A 90 4.03 17.39 7.16
N VAL A 91 5.28 17.12 6.73
CA VAL A 91 5.54 16.53 5.42
C VAL A 91 4.98 15.11 5.34
N ASN A 92 5.15 14.30 6.39
CA ASN A 92 4.62 12.94 6.42
C ASN A 92 3.09 12.92 6.33
N VAL A 93 2.40 13.82 7.05
CA VAL A 93 0.93 13.96 6.94
C VAL A 93 0.55 14.39 5.52
N CYS A 94 1.23 15.38 4.94
CA CYS A 94 0.95 15.86 3.59
C CYS A 94 1.06 14.76 2.54
N VAL A 95 2.16 14.00 2.57
CA VAL A 95 2.38 12.88 1.65
C VAL A 95 1.33 11.79 1.84
N ALA A 96 1.02 11.43 3.09
CA ALA A 96 0.02 10.42 3.39
C ALA A 96 -1.39 10.85 2.95
N SER A 97 -1.75 12.12 3.14
CA SER A 97 -3.02 12.68 2.64
C SER A 97 -3.10 12.59 1.12
N ILE A 98 -2.06 13.01 0.38
CA ILE A 98 -2.05 12.91 -1.08
C ILE A 98 -2.25 11.45 -1.54
N ILE A 99 -1.54 10.50 -0.92
CA ILE A 99 -1.66 9.08 -1.24
C ILE A 99 -3.08 8.58 -0.98
N ASN A 100 -3.63 8.82 0.21
CA ASN A 100 -4.99 8.40 0.54
C ASN A 100 -6.06 9.08 -0.34
N SER A 101 -5.80 10.31 -0.77
CA SER A 101 -6.69 11.03 -1.67
C SER A 101 -6.76 10.40 -3.05
N ILE A 102 -5.69 9.73 -3.49
CA ILE A 102 -5.66 8.99 -4.75
C ILE A 102 -6.26 7.58 -4.57
N LEU A 103 -6.03 6.97 -3.41
CA LEU A 103 -6.45 5.59 -3.14
C LEU A 103 -7.92 5.45 -2.74
N PHE A 104 -8.43 6.36 -1.91
CA PHE A 104 -9.74 6.28 -1.25
C PHE A 104 -10.59 7.55 -1.41
N SER A 105 -10.13 8.54 -2.18
CA SER A 105 -10.73 9.88 -2.24
C SER A 105 -10.85 10.54 -0.86
N TYR A 106 -9.87 10.28 0.02
CA TYR A 106 -9.90 10.58 1.45
C TYR A 106 -8.63 11.31 1.90
N ASP A 107 -8.76 12.38 2.69
CA ASP A 107 -7.65 13.18 3.19
C ASP A 107 -7.55 13.15 4.72
N PHE A 108 -6.33 13.10 5.28
CA PHE A 108 -6.12 13.27 6.72
C PHE A 108 -6.23 14.76 7.11
N ASN A 109 -7.46 15.19 7.37
CA ASN A 109 -7.77 16.50 7.92
C ASN A 109 -7.57 16.53 9.45
N ASP A 110 -7.66 17.72 10.06
CA ASP A 110 -7.38 17.93 11.48
C ASP A 110 -8.13 16.99 12.44
N GLU A 111 -9.36 16.61 12.10
CA GLU A 111 -10.19 15.69 12.90
C GLU A 111 -9.69 14.24 12.88
N ARG A 112 -8.93 13.85 11.86
CA ARG A 112 -8.48 12.47 11.62
C ARG A 112 -6.96 12.32 11.69
N ILE A 113 -6.25 13.32 12.21
CA ILE A 113 -4.81 13.23 12.51
C ILE A 113 -4.52 12.06 13.46
N ALA A 114 -5.43 11.76 14.39
CA ALA A 114 -5.29 10.62 15.28
C ALA A 114 -5.19 9.28 14.51
N GLU A 115 -5.98 9.11 13.44
CA GLU A 115 -5.90 7.93 12.57
C GLU A 115 -4.56 7.85 11.84
N PHE A 116 -4.05 8.99 11.38
CA PHE A 116 -2.73 9.08 10.77
C PHE A 116 -1.62 8.68 11.75
N GLU A 117 -1.65 9.15 12.99
CA GLU A 117 -0.64 8.78 13.99
C GLU A 117 -0.68 7.27 14.33
N VAL A 118 -1.87 6.65 14.34
CA VAL A 118 -1.99 5.19 14.46
C VAL A 118 -1.35 4.49 13.25
N LEU A 119 -1.67 4.91 12.03
CA LEU A 119 -1.12 4.34 10.80
C LEU A 119 0.41 4.50 10.76
N LYS A 120 0.90 5.70 11.08
CA LYS A 120 2.33 6.02 11.13
C LYS A 120 3.06 5.14 12.13
N LYS A 121 2.52 4.97 13.34
CA LYS A 121 3.10 4.07 14.33
C LYS A 121 3.19 2.63 13.84
N ILE A 122 2.14 2.12 13.20
CA ILE A 122 2.14 0.76 12.62
C ILE A 122 3.24 0.63 11.55
N LEU A 123 3.39 1.64 10.69
CA LEU A 123 4.42 1.67 9.65
C LEU A 123 5.83 1.79 10.23
N GLU A 124 6.04 2.63 11.24
CA GLU A 124 7.32 2.76 11.94
C GLU A 124 7.72 1.45 12.61
N ASP A 125 6.80 0.80 13.33
CA ASP A 125 7.03 -0.52 13.95
C ASP A 125 7.38 -1.57 12.88
N GLN A 126 6.67 -1.57 11.76
CA GLN A 126 6.94 -2.50 10.65
C GLN A 126 8.32 -2.26 10.03
N VAL A 127 8.70 -1.00 9.79
CA VAL A 127 10.00 -0.64 9.21
C VAL A 127 11.12 -1.00 10.17
N GLN A 128 10.99 -0.72 11.46
CA GLN A 128 11.99 -1.09 12.47
C GLN A 128 12.19 -2.60 12.53
N LEU A 129 11.11 -3.38 12.51
CA LEU A 129 11.21 -4.84 12.48
C LEU A 129 11.84 -5.35 11.18
N PHE A 130 11.44 -4.79 10.02
CA PHE A 130 12.01 -5.20 8.73
C PHE A 130 13.50 -4.84 8.60
N GLN A 131 13.93 -3.71 9.15
CA GLN A 131 15.33 -3.26 9.16
C GLN A 131 16.20 -4.03 10.16
N SER A 132 15.61 -4.84 11.05
CA SER A 132 16.37 -5.70 11.95
C SER A 132 17.26 -6.66 11.14
N PRO A 133 18.59 -6.60 11.29
CA PRO A 133 19.51 -7.48 10.56
C PRO A 133 19.21 -8.97 10.78
N GLN A 134 18.68 -9.29 11.96
CA GLN A 134 18.29 -10.65 12.34
C GLN A 134 17.14 -11.16 11.45
N LEU A 135 16.07 -10.37 11.29
CA LEU A 135 14.93 -10.77 10.46
C LEU A 135 15.35 -10.86 8.99
N LEU A 136 16.09 -9.87 8.48
CA LEU A 136 16.53 -9.86 7.08
C LEU A 136 17.37 -11.10 6.71
N MET A 137 18.29 -11.52 7.59
CA MET A 137 19.10 -12.71 7.37
C MET A 137 18.31 -14.02 7.49
N LEU A 138 17.23 -14.03 8.27
CA LEU A 138 16.46 -15.25 8.57
C LEU A 138 15.30 -15.50 7.60
N ILE A 139 14.80 -14.49 6.89
CA ILE A 139 13.71 -14.63 5.91
C ILE A 139 13.96 -15.76 4.90
N PRO A 140 15.14 -15.89 4.25
CA PRO A 140 15.40 -16.97 3.31
C PRO A 140 15.33 -18.37 3.92
N TYR A 141 15.63 -18.46 5.23
CA TYR A 141 15.66 -19.71 5.99
C TYR A 141 14.39 -19.92 6.81
N TYR A 142 13.36 -19.08 6.63
CA TYR A 142 12.12 -19.10 7.43
C TYR A 142 11.49 -20.49 7.52
N LYS A 143 11.54 -21.26 6.42
CA LYS A 143 11.13 -22.66 6.36
C LYS A 143 11.63 -23.50 7.53
N TYR A 144 12.91 -23.33 7.88
CA TYR A 144 13.61 -24.12 8.88
C TYR A 144 13.52 -23.48 10.27
N VAL A 145 13.55 -22.15 10.33
CA VAL A 145 13.63 -21.43 11.61
C VAL A 145 12.27 -21.12 12.24
N ARG A 146 11.15 -21.27 11.51
CA ARG A 146 9.78 -21.03 12.02
C ARG A 146 9.40 -21.83 13.26
N HIS A 147 10.05 -22.99 13.49
CA HIS A 147 9.80 -23.87 14.63
C HIS A 147 10.67 -23.55 15.85
N VAL A 148 11.67 -22.67 15.72
CA VAL A 148 12.58 -22.29 16.81
C VAL A 148 11.89 -21.27 17.72
N PRO A 149 11.65 -21.57 19.02
CA PRO A 149 10.82 -20.72 19.89
C PRO A 149 11.29 -19.27 20.01
N PHE A 150 12.61 -19.05 20.06
CA PHE A 150 13.21 -17.71 20.17
C PHE A 150 12.98 -16.87 18.90
N LEU A 151 13.19 -17.46 17.73
CA LEU A 151 13.04 -16.78 16.43
C LEU A 151 11.58 -16.57 16.05
N ARG A 152 10.71 -17.49 16.47
CA ARG A 152 9.26 -17.43 16.23
C ARG A 152 8.65 -16.12 16.74
N ARG A 153 9.10 -15.61 17.90
CA ARG A 153 8.54 -14.38 18.48
C ARG A 153 8.75 -13.15 17.59
N GLY A 154 9.93 -13.02 16.99
CA GLY A 154 10.24 -11.91 16.09
C GLY A 154 9.38 -11.93 14.83
N PHE A 155 9.25 -13.11 14.20
CA PHE A 155 8.36 -13.28 13.04
C PHE A 155 6.88 -13.07 13.40
N GLN A 156 6.43 -13.52 14.57
CA GLN A 156 5.05 -13.30 15.02
C GLN A 156 4.73 -11.82 15.23
N GLN A 157 5.64 -11.05 15.82
CA GLN A 157 5.49 -9.61 15.96
C GLN A 157 5.41 -8.93 14.59
N PHE A 158 6.29 -9.33 13.66
CA PHE A 158 6.29 -8.80 12.30
C PHE A 158 4.98 -9.09 11.56
N PHE A 159 4.46 -10.31 11.62
CA PHE A 159 3.17 -10.67 11.01
C PHE A 159 1.99 -9.99 11.70
N ALA A 160 2.06 -9.78 13.02
CA ALA A 160 1.02 -9.04 13.75
C ALA A 160 0.96 -7.56 13.31
N CYS A 161 2.11 -6.90 13.12
CA CYS A 161 2.16 -5.54 12.56
C CYS A 161 1.58 -5.50 11.13
N GLN A 162 1.92 -6.46 10.28
CA GLN A 162 1.35 -6.55 8.93
C GLN A 162 -0.17 -6.77 8.95
N GLN A 163 -0.66 -7.60 9.86
CA GLN A 163 -2.10 -7.82 10.02
C GLN A 163 -2.82 -6.56 10.54
N ALA A 164 -2.21 -5.79 11.44
CA ALA A 164 -2.74 -4.52 11.90
C ALA A 164 -2.87 -3.52 10.74
N LEU A 165 -1.86 -3.44 9.87
CA LEU A 165 -1.89 -2.62 8.66
C LEU A 165 -3.02 -3.06 7.71
N PHE A 166 -3.17 -4.37 7.47
CA PHE A 166 -4.26 -4.90 6.66
C PHE A 166 -5.63 -4.63 7.27
N ASN A 167 -5.76 -4.68 8.60
CA ASN A 167 -7.02 -4.36 9.26
C ASN A 167 -7.38 -2.87 9.11
N PHE A 168 -6.39 -1.98 9.17
CA PHE A 168 -6.59 -0.55 8.89
C PHE A 168 -7.13 -0.35 7.47
N PHE A 169 -6.48 -0.90 6.45
CA PHE A 169 -6.94 -0.78 5.06
C PHE A 169 -8.28 -1.49 4.81
N ARG A 170 -8.55 -2.63 5.46
CA ARG A 170 -9.89 -3.25 5.40
C ARG A 170 -10.97 -2.33 5.96
N GLY A 171 -10.67 -1.58 7.03
CA GLY A 171 -11.58 -0.56 7.57
C GLY A 171 -11.86 0.53 6.54
N GLN A 172 -10.82 1.06 5.92
CA GLN A 172 -10.92 2.10 4.89
C GLN A 172 -11.70 1.62 3.65
N ILE A 173 -11.45 0.40 3.18
CA ILE A 173 -12.20 -0.19 2.05
C ILE A 173 -13.69 -0.35 2.42
N LYS A 174 -14.01 -0.74 3.66
CA LYS A 174 -15.41 -0.87 4.11
C LYS A 174 -16.11 0.49 4.20
N GLU A 175 -15.44 1.52 4.73
CA GLU A 175 -15.98 2.88 4.76
C GLU A 175 -16.20 3.42 3.34
N HIS A 176 -15.24 3.16 2.45
CA HIS A 176 -15.35 3.51 1.04
C HIS A 176 -16.56 2.82 0.38
N LEU A 177 -16.71 1.50 0.55
CA LEU A 177 -17.87 0.73 0.04
C LEU A 177 -19.22 1.15 0.65
N ALA A 178 -19.23 1.61 1.90
CA ALA A 178 -20.46 2.10 2.53
C ALA A 178 -20.91 3.45 1.97
N ASN A 179 -19.94 4.27 1.53
CA ASN A 179 -20.19 5.61 1.00
C ASN A 179 -20.32 5.65 -0.52
N HIS A 180 -19.81 4.63 -1.24
CA HIS A 180 -19.86 4.53 -2.69
C HIS A 180 -20.37 3.15 -3.11
N ASP A 181 -21.47 3.13 -3.87
CA ASP A 181 -22.02 1.92 -4.46
C ASP A 181 -21.19 1.51 -5.70
N PRO A 182 -20.54 0.33 -5.70
CA PRO A 182 -19.72 -0.11 -6.83
C PRO A 182 -20.52 -0.48 -8.09
N ASP A 183 -21.87 -0.56 -8.01
CA ASP A 183 -22.74 -0.83 -9.17
C ASP A 183 -23.07 0.43 -10.00
N LEU A 184 -22.61 1.61 -9.56
CA LEU A 184 -22.74 2.83 -10.34
C LEU A 184 -21.75 2.78 -11.51
N ASN A 185 -22.28 2.83 -12.75
CA ASN A 185 -21.56 3.02 -14.01
C ASN A 185 -20.80 4.37 -14.10
N GLU A 186 -20.40 4.94 -12.96
CA GLU A 186 -19.60 6.15 -12.87
C GLU A 186 -18.12 5.82 -13.03
N GLU A 187 -17.38 6.74 -13.67
CA GLU A 187 -15.93 6.64 -13.75
C GLU A 187 -15.33 6.59 -12.34
N PRO A 188 -14.43 5.62 -12.04
CA PRO A 188 -13.88 5.48 -10.71
C PRO A 188 -13.06 6.71 -10.35
N ARG A 189 -13.42 7.35 -9.22
CA ARG A 189 -12.77 8.58 -8.73
C ARG A 189 -11.48 8.30 -7.96
N ASP A 190 -11.27 7.05 -7.56
CA ASP A 190 -10.09 6.57 -6.87
C ASP A 190 -9.67 5.15 -7.30
N PHE A 191 -8.49 4.76 -6.82
CA PHE A 191 -7.88 3.50 -7.17
C PHE A 191 -8.67 2.30 -6.64
N VAL A 192 -9.20 2.40 -5.42
CA VAL A 192 -9.95 1.30 -4.78
C VAL A 192 -11.29 1.07 -5.50
N GLY A 193 -12.02 2.13 -5.85
CA GLY A 193 -13.23 2.02 -6.67
C GLY A 193 -12.95 1.36 -8.02
N ALA A 194 -11.86 1.75 -8.71
CA ALA A 194 -11.46 1.11 -9.96
C ALA A 194 -11.12 -0.38 -9.78
N PHE A 195 -10.45 -0.75 -8.68
CA PHE A 195 -10.12 -2.14 -8.38
C PHE A 195 -11.38 -2.96 -8.08
N LEU A 196 -12.32 -2.42 -7.30
CA LEU A 196 -13.58 -3.07 -6.95
C LEU A 196 -14.48 -3.26 -8.19
N GLN A 197 -14.55 -2.27 -9.08
CA GLN A 197 -15.25 -2.43 -10.37
C GLN A 197 -14.66 -3.55 -11.22
N GLN A 198 -13.32 -3.67 -11.26
CA GLN A 198 -12.65 -4.76 -11.96
C GLN A 198 -12.95 -6.13 -11.30
N MET A 199 -12.94 -6.20 -9.96
CA MET A 199 -13.32 -7.41 -9.23
C MET A 199 -14.76 -7.85 -9.57
N HIS A 200 -15.73 -6.92 -9.53
CA HIS A 200 -17.12 -7.25 -9.86
C HIS A 200 -17.31 -7.65 -11.33
N LYS A 201 -16.53 -7.08 -12.24
CA LYS A 201 -16.54 -7.49 -13.65
C LYS A 201 -16.07 -8.95 -13.80
N ASP A 202 -14.97 -9.32 -13.15
CA ASP A 202 -14.45 -10.68 -13.17
C ASP A 202 -15.44 -11.69 -12.55
N GLU A 203 -16.16 -11.29 -11.48
CA GLU A 203 -17.24 -12.08 -10.87
C GLU A 203 -18.43 -12.28 -11.82
N LYS A 204 -18.89 -11.21 -12.49
CA LYS A 204 -19.98 -11.26 -13.49
C LYS A 204 -19.61 -12.15 -14.68
N GLU A 205 -18.35 -12.11 -15.11
CA GLU A 205 -17.81 -12.93 -16.20
C GLU A 205 -17.47 -14.38 -15.78
N LYS A 206 -17.66 -14.73 -14.50
CA LYS A 206 -17.36 -16.06 -13.90
C LYS A 206 -15.93 -16.52 -14.18
N VAL A 207 -14.97 -15.62 -14.08
CA VAL A 207 -13.54 -15.97 -14.21
C VAL A 207 -13.14 -16.87 -13.03
N GLU A 208 -12.91 -18.15 -13.28
CA GLU A 208 -12.40 -19.07 -12.26
C GLU A 208 -10.99 -18.64 -11.82
N ASN A 209 -10.74 -18.59 -10.51
CA ASN A 209 -9.48 -18.14 -9.91
C ASN A 209 -9.05 -16.74 -10.33
N SER A 210 -9.96 -15.75 -10.31
CA SER A 210 -9.54 -14.36 -10.52
C SER A 210 -8.47 -13.94 -9.49
N ASP A 211 -7.40 -13.39 -10.05
CA ASP A 211 -6.29 -12.80 -9.34
C ASP A 211 -6.65 -11.44 -8.70
N PHE A 212 -7.80 -10.86 -9.08
CA PHE A 212 -8.37 -9.66 -8.47
C PHE A 212 -9.29 -10.06 -7.30
N ASN A 213 -8.73 -10.06 -6.09
CA ASN A 213 -9.46 -10.40 -4.87
C ASN A 213 -9.09 -9.48 -3.70
N MET A 214 -9.80 -9.64 -2.57
CA MET A 214 -9.57 -8.82 -1.37
C MET A 214 -8.17 -8.97 -0.77
N ASP A 215 -7.52 -10.13 -0.91
CA ASP A 215 -6.15 -10.31 -0.41
C ASP A 215 -5.14 -9.64 -1.36
N GLN A 216 -5.47 -9.52 -2.65
CA GLN A 216 -4.69 -8.78 -3.63
C GLN A 216 -4.74 -7.28 -3.35
N ILE A 217 -5.93 -6.67 -3.22
CA ILE A 217 -6.05 -5.22 -2.99
C ILE A 217 -5.38 -4.76 -1.69
N LEU A 218 -5.43 -5.59 -0.64
CA LEU A 218 -4.77 -5.27 0.64
C LEU A 218 -3.25 -5.34 0.55
N SER A 219 -2.73 -6.09 -0.42
CA SER A 219 -1.30 -6.36 -0.57
C SER A 219 -0.61 -5.47 -1.62
N LEU A 220 -1.39 -4.74 -2.43
CA LEU A 220 -0.95 -3.75 -3.43
C LEU A 220 -0.13 -2.61 -2.79
#